data_AF-K1UNA1-F1
#
_entry.id   AF-K1UNA1-F1
#
_cell.length_a   1.000
_cell.length_b   1.000
_cell.length_c   1.000
_cell.angle_alpha   90.00
_cell.angle_beta   90.00
_cell.angle_gamma   90.00
#
_symmetry.space_group_name_H-M   'P 1'
#
loop_
_entity.id
_entity.type
_entity.pdbx_description
1 polymer ?
#
loop_
_entity_poly.entity_id
_entity_poly.type
_entity_poly.pdbx_seq_one_letter_code
_entity_poly.pdbx_strand_id
1 'polypeptide(L)'
;MSTQINLYPYQKDAVARIIFTPNTLLAHDVGAGKTYVMIAAAMEMRRMGLSEKNMFVVPNNIVGQWKNIFHEMYPSADILCVDPKSFAPSKRESVLERIRDNDFDGIIIAYSCFEQIPLSKGYYQNLLIDEQKHIAEIAGKKNKATSRLKKKQEAVSKALSELSVAMDDLYNGVYFDDLGITRLFVDEAHNFKNVPFETKTNNVLGINSSGSKRCQDMMDKVHMIQKKNDGKGVVLATGTPITNSITDAYIMQRYLQSGELSMLDLQSFDSWIGMFAERVTEFEVDVDTSTYRLATRFAKFHNLPELTSLLSSVADFHQVDESTGIPAFDGYNDALVSKT
;
A
#
# COMPACT_ATOMS: atom_id res chain seq x y z
N MET A 1 9.05 -23.59 12.00
CA MET A 1 10.18 -22.66 11.84
C MET A 1 11.47 -23.41 12.15
N SER A 2 12.55 -23.14 11.41
CA SER A 2 13.88 -23.69 11.65
C SER A 2 14.35 -23.38 13.08
N THR A 3 15.01 -24.33 13.74
CA THR A 3 15.57 -24.12 15.09
C THR A 3 16.77 -23.18 15.11
N GLN A 4 17.31 -22.81 13.94
CA GLN A 4 18.49 -21.95 13.81
C GLN A 4 18.15 -20.46 13.80
N ILE A 5 16.88 -20.09 13.56
CA ILE A 5 16.46 -18.69 13.45
C ILE A 5 15.57 -18.36 14.64
N ASN A 6 16.01 -17.39 15.44
CA ASN A 6 15.25 -16.86 16.56
C ASN A 6 14.92 -15.39 16.28
N LEU A 7 13.63 -15.07 16.19
CA LEU A 7 13.16 -13.70 16.07
C LEU A 7 13.47 -12.92 17.36
N TYR A 8 13.86 -11.66 17.21
CA TYR A 8 13.97 -10.72 18.33
C TYR A 8 12.60 -10.49 18.99
N PRO A 9 12.54 -10.05 20.27
CA PRO A 9 11.28 -9.75 20.93
C PRO A 9 10.37 -8.81 20.13
N TYR A 10 10.90 -7.68 19.63
CA TYR A 10 10.13 -6.72 18.82
C TYR A 10 9.60 -7.33 17.51
N GLN A 11 10.32 -8.28 16.92
CA GLN A 11 9.86 -8.98 15.71
C GLN A 11 8.70 -9.92 16.03
N LYS A 12 8.71 -10.56 17.22
CA LYS A 12 7.59 -11.38 17.69
C LYS A 12 6.36 -10.52 17.99
N ASP A 13 6.55 -9.35 18.58
CA ASP A 13 5.47 -8.39 18.83
C ASP A 13 4.85 -7.90 17.51
N ALA A 14 5.69 -7.59 16.52
CA ALA A 14 5.24 -7.22 15.18
C ALA A 14 4.47 -8.36 14.47
N VAL A 15 4.95 -9.61 14.60
CA VAL A 15 4.23 -10.80 14.11
C VAL A 15 2.87 -10.92 14.79
N ALA A 16 2.81 -10.78 16.12
CA ALA A 16 1.56 -10.82 16.87
C ALA A 16 0.59 -9.72 16.41
N ARG A 17 1.07 -8.48 16.22
CA ARG A 17 0.25 -7.39 15.69
C ARG A 17 -0.33 -7.72 14.31
N ILE A 18 0.47 -8.25 13.39
CA ILE A 18 -0.03 -8.66 12.06
C ILE A 18 -1.14 -9.72 12.18
N ILE A 19 -0.98 -10.68 13.08
CA ILE A 19 -1.97 -11.75 13.30
C ILE A 19 -3.29 -11.19 13.86
N PHE A 20 -3.21 -10.26 14.82
CA PHE A 20 -4.36 -9.79 15.60
C PHE A 20 -5.01 -8.50 15.09
N THR A 21 -4.44 -7.84 14.07
CA THR A 21 -5.02 -6.64 13.47
C THR A 21 -5.57 -6.93 12.06
N PRO A 22 -6.66 -6.24 11.64
CA PRO A 22 -7.21 -6.36 10.29
C PRO A 22 -6.19 -6.17 9.17
N ASN A 23 -5.41 -5.10 9.28
CA ASN A 23 -4.36 -4.67 8.38
C ASN A 23 -3.21 -4.09 9.22
N THR A 24 -2.00 -4.02 8.67
CA THR A 24 -0.85 -3.52 9.43
C THR A 24 0.09 -2.68 8.56
N LEU A 25 0.56 -1.56 9.10
CA LEU A 25 1.72 -0.85 8.60
C LEU A 25 2.94 -1.27 9.42
N LEU A 26 3.83 -2.07 8.85
CA LEU A 26 5.11 -2.43 9.43
C LEU A 26 6.14 -1.32 9.12
N ALA A 27 6.14 -0.28 9.97
CA ALA A 27 7.00 0.90 9.88
C ALA A 27 8.33 0.69 10.61
N HIS A 28 9.08 -0.33 10.18
CA HIS A 28 10.39 -0.64 10.76
C HIS A 28 11.53 -0.15 9.85
N ASP A 29 12.62 0.29 10.45
CA ASP A 29 13.82 0.74 9.72
C ASP A 29 14.41 -0.32 8.79
N VAL A 30 15.24 0.13 7.85
CA VAL A 30 16.04 -0.76 7.01
C VAL A 30 16.99 -1.57 7.90
N GLY A 31 17.04 -2.89 7.69
CA GLY A 31 17.85 -3.78 8.54
C GLY A 31 17.11 -4.38 9.76
N ALA A 32 15.94 -3.87 10.15
CA ALA A 32 15.15 -4.40 11.27
C ALA A 32 14.53 -5.80 11.04
N GLY A 33 14.78 -6.42 9.88
CA GLY A 33 14.29 -7.77 9.58
C GLY A 33 12.79 -7.84 9.21
N LYS A 34 12.24 -6.81 8.56
CA LYS A 34 10.86 -6.80 8.04
C LYS A 34 10.47 -8.06 7.27
N THR A 35 11.38 -8.58 6.46
CA THR A 35 11.19 -9.82 5.69
C THR A 35 10.91 -11.02 6.60
N TYR A 36 11.67 -11.17 7.70
CA TYR A 36 11.45 -12.24 8.68
C TYR A 36 10.08 -12.11 9.35
N VAL A 37 9.69 -10.89 9.73
CA VAL A 37 8.38 -10.61 10.34
C VAL A 37 7.24 -10.99 9.39
N MET A 38 7.30 -10.56 8.12
CA MET A 38 6.25 -10.86 7.14
C MET A 38 6.13 -12.37 6.87
N ILE A 39 7.25 -13.08 6.69
CA ILE A 39 7.26 -14.53 6.45
C ILE A 39 6.72 -15.28 7.66
N ALA A 40 7.19 -14.94 8.87
CA ALA A 40 6.71 -15.57 10.10
C ALA A 40 5.20 -15.35 10.31
N ALA A 41 4.73 -14.11 10.11
CA ALA A 41 3.32 -13.80 10.24
C ALA A 41 2.47 -14.58 9.23
N ALA A 42 2.84 -14.63 7.95
CA ALA A 42 2.11 -15.37 6.93
C ALA A 42 2.00 -16.87 7.25
N MET A 43 3.10 -17.49 7.68
CA MET A 43 3.13 -18.91 8.03
C MET A 43 2.32 -19.20 9.30
N GLU A 44 2.38 -18.34 10.31
CA GLU A 44 1.57 -18.49 11.53
C GLU A 44 0.08 -18.26 11.25
N MET A 45 -0.28 -17.29 10.42
CA MET A 45 -1.67 -17.07 10.01
C MET A 45 -2.21 -18.28 9.25
N ARG A 46 -1.43 -18.86 8.34
CA ARG A 46 -1.79 -20.09 7.63
C ARG A 46 -1.94 -21.27 8.58
N ARG A 47 -1.00 -21.45 9.52
CA ARG A 47 -1.05 -22.49 10.56
C ARG A 47 -2.30 -22.36 11.46
N MET A 48 -2.77 -21.13 11.71
CA MET A 48 -3.97 -20.84 12.50
C MET A 48 -5.26 -20.86 11.68
N GLY A 49 -5.21 -21.03 10.36
CA GLY A 49 -6.38 -20.95 9.47
C GLY A 49 -6.93 -19.51 9.28
N LEU A 50 -6.12 -18.49 9.56
CA LEU A 50 -6.47 -17.06 9.39
C LEU A 50 -6.11 -16.52 8.00
N SER A 51 -5.34 -17.29 7.23
CA SER A 51 -5.07 -17.04 5.83
C SER A 51 -4.97 -18.34 5.05
N GLU A 52 -5.43 -18.32 3.81
CA GLU A 52 -5.36 -19.46 2.90
C GLU A 52 -4.23 -19.24 1.91
N LYS A 53 -4.28 -18.17 1.13
CA LYS A 53 -3.27 -17.87 0.10
C LYS A 53 -2.59 -16.53 0.37
N ASN A 54 -1.29 -16.59 0.65
CA ASN A 54 -0.45 -15.43 1.00
C ASN A 54 0.43 -15.03 -0.20
N MET A 55 0.37 -13.76 -0.60
CA MET A 55 1.20 -13.19 -1.66
C MET A 55 2.11 -12.08 -1.13
N PHE A 56 3.39 -12.13 -1.49
CA PHE A 56 4.43 -11.16 -1.15
C PHE A 56 4.84 -10.40 -2.40
N VAL A 57 4.52 -9.12 -2.44
CA VAL A 57 4.83 -8.21 -3.54
C VAL A 57 6.13 -7.47 -3.20
N VAL A 58 7.20 -7.74 -3.95
CA VAL A 58 8.57 -7.33 -3.60
C VAL A 58 9.30 -6.65 -4.78
N PRO A 59 10.33 -5.83 -4.52
CA PRO A 59 11.19 -5.30 -5.57
C PRO A 59 11.77 -6.39 -6.47
N ASN A 60 11.86 -6.10 -7.78
CA ASN A 60 12.24 -7.09 -8.80
C ASN A 60 13.59 -7.77 -8.53
N ASN A 61 14.55 -7.05 -7.94
CA ASN A 61 15.91 -7.49 -7.70
C ASN A 61 16.08 -8.39 -6.46
N ILE A 62 15.07 -8.48 -5.59
CA ILE A 62 15.19 -9.22 -4.31
C ILE A 62 14.29 -10.46 -4.21
N VAL A 63 13.59 -10.85 -5.28
CA VAL A 63 12.75 -12.07 -5.31
C VAL A 63 13.54 -13.32 -4.88
N GLY A 64 14.75 -13.51 -5.42
CA GLY A 64 15.60 -14.65 -5.07
C GLY A 64 16.11 -14.59 -3.62
N GLN A 65 16.41 -13.40 -3.11
CA GLN A 65 16.81 -13.20 -1.72
C GLN A 65 15.67 -13.56 -0.76
N TRP A 66 14.45 -13.10 -1.07
CA TRP A 66 13.25 -13.47 -0.33
C TRP A 66 13.02 -14.97 -0.29
N LYS A 67 13.17 -15.66 -1.44
CA LYS A 67 13.08 -17.13 -1.50
C LYS A 67 14.07 -17.81 -0.56
N ASN A 68 15.33 -17.36 -0.56
CA ASN A 68 16.37 -17.95 0.28
C ASN A 68 16.04 -17.77 1.77
N ILE A 69 15.67 -16.56 2.19
CA ILE A 69 15.27 -16.28 3.58
C ILE A 69 14.07 -17.15 3.99
N PHE A 70 13.08 -17.29 3.10
CA PHE A 70 11.90 -18.09 3.39
C PHE A 70 12.25 -19.56 3.61
N HIS A 71 13.09 -20.18 2.76
CA HIS A 71 13.54 -21.55 2.97
C HIS A 71 14.48 -21.70 4.18
N GLU A 72 15.26 -20.68 4.53
CA GLU A 72 16.06 -20.69 5.76
C GLU A 72 15.16 -20.76 7.00
N MET A 73 14.05 -20.00 7.00
CA MET A 73 13.06 -20.01 8.07
C MET A 73 12.15 -21.24 8.05
N TYR A 74 11.78 -21.73 6.87
CA TYR A 74 10.85 -22.83 6.65
C TYR A 74 11.36 -23.73 5.51
N PRO A 75 12.31 -24.66 5.79
CA PRO A 75 12.93 -25.49 4.75
C PRO A 75 11.95 -26.34 3.94
N SER A 76 10.84 -26.75 4.54
CA SER A 76 9.82 -27.59 3.90
C SER A 76 8.70 -26.81 3.20
N ALA A 77 8.73 -25.48 3.20
CA ALA A 77 7.66 -24.68 2.61
C ALA A 77 7.65 -24.78 1.07
N ASP A 78 6.47 -24.96 0.47
CA ASP A 78 6.29 -24.88 -0.98
C ASP A 78 6.05 -23.43 -1.41
N ILE A 79 7.00 -22.87 -2.15
CA ILE A 79 7.03 -21.44 -2.48
C ILE A 79 7.07 -21.26 -3.99
N LEU A 80 6.14 -20.47 -4.51
CA LEU A 80 6.18 -20.02 -5.90
C LEU A 80 6.89 -18.66 -5.98
N CYS A 81 7.93 -18.58 -6.81
CA CYS A 81 8.60 -17.31 -7.15
C CYS A 81 8.22 -16.88 -8.56
N VAL A 82 7.75 -15.64 -8.71
CA VAL A 82 7.35 -15.03 -9.96
C VAL A 82 8.22 -13.80 -10.21
N ASP A 83 9.26 -14.01 -11.01
CA ASP A 83 10.16 -12.96 -11.50
C ASP A 83 9.87 -12.61 -12.96
N PRO A 84 10.39 -11.47 -13.48
CA PRO A 84 10.13 -11.03 -14.85
C PRO A 84 10.53 -12.04 -15.95
N LYS A 85 11.52 -12.91 -15.71
CA LYS A 85 11.93 -13.94 -16.67
C LYS A 85 10.93 -15.09 -16.72
N SER A 86 10.36 -15.44 -15.57
CA SER A 86 9.32 -16.47 -15.44
C SER A 86 7.93 -15.99 -15.92
N PHE A 87 7.70 -14.68 -15.95
CA PHE A 87 6.41 -14.06 -16.23
C PHE A 87 6.31 -13.37 -17.61
N ALA A 88 7.06 -13.89 -18.59
CA ALA A 88 6.97 -13.42 -19.98
C ALA A 88 5.55 -13.64 -20.56
N PRO A 89 5.11 -12.86 -21.58
CA PRO A 89 3.76 -12.95 -22.13
C PRO A 89 3.30 -14.36 -22.49
N SER A 90 4.18 -15.19 -23.05
CA SER A 90 3.88 -16.58 -23.44
C SER A 90 3.73 -17.57 -22.29
N LYS A 91 4.19 -17.21 -21.09
CA LYS A 91 4.13 -18.04 -19.86
C LYS A 91 3.17 -17.48 -18.82
N ARG A 92 2.69 -16.25 -19.01
CA ARG A 92 1.92 -15.52 -18.01
C ARG A 92 0.68 -16.29 -17.58
N GLU A 93 -0.09 -16.77 -18.55
CA GLU A 93 -1.34 -17.48 -18.29
C GLU A 93 -1.12 -18.76 -17.48
N SER A 94 -0.16 -19.60 -17.87
CA SER A 94 0.15 -20.83 -17.13
C SER A 94 0.70 -20.58 -15.73
N VAL A 95 1.42 -19.47 -15.50
CA VAL A 95 1.83 -19.06 -14.14
C VAL A 95 0.62 -18.64 -13.31
N LEU A 96 -0.32 -17.90 -13.90
CA LEU A 96 -1.55 -17.48 -13.20
C LEU A 96 -2.47 -18.67 -12.89
N GLU A 97 -2.63 -19.62 -13.82
CA GLU A 97 -3.33 -20.89 -13.58
C GLU A 97 -2.65 -21.67 -12.45
N ARG A 98 -1.32 -21.74 -12.45
CA ARG A 98 -0.57 -22.39 -11.37
C ARG A 98 -0.83 -21.73 -10.02
N ILE A 99 -0.89 -20.39 -9.96
CA ILE A 99 -1.24 -19.66 -8.73
C ILE A 99 -2.68 -19.97 -8.30
N ARG A 100 -3.63 -20.00 -9.24
CA ARG A 100 -5.04 -20.28 -8.97
C ARG A 100 -5.25 -21.68 -8.41
N ASP A 101 -4.68 -22.68 -9.11
CA ASP A 101 -5.03 -24.10 -8.95
C ASP A 101 -4.20 -24.82 -7.90
N ASN A 102 -3.10 -24.22 -7.43
CA ASN A 102 -2.23 -24.82 -6.41
C ASN A 102 -2.26 -24.03 -5.10
N ASP A 103 -1.95 -24.74 -4.02
CA ASP A 103 -1.90 -24.21 -2.66
C ASP A 103 -0.45 -24.07 -2.18
N PHE A 104 0.17 -22.93 -2.49
CA PHE A 104 1.52 -22.60 -2.04
C PHE A 104 1.50 -22.02 -0.63
N ASP A 105 2.50 -22.35 0.18
CA ASP A 105 2.70 -21.73 1.49
C ASP A 105 3.03 -20.22 1.39
N GLY A 106 3.64 -19.82 0.26
CA GLY A 106 3.86 -18.42 -0.08
C GLY A 106 4.07 -18.20 -1.58
N ILE A 107 3.55 -17.09 -2.10
CA ILE A 107 3.77 -16.64 -3.48
C ILE A 107 4.59 -15.35 -3.44
N ILE A 108 5.83 -15.38 -3.90
CA ILE A 108 6.70 -14.21 -3.98
C ILE A 108 6.65 -13.67 -5.40
N ILE A 109 6.16 -12.45 -5.60
CA ILE A 109 5.99 -11.83 -6.91
C ILE A 109 6.69 -10.48 -7.00
N ALA A 110 7.42 -10.28 -8.10
CA ALA A 110 8.05 -9.01 -8.42
C ALA A 110 6.99 -7.93 -8.73
N TYR A 111 7.22 -6.67 -8.33
CA TYR A 111 6.31 -5.54 -8.62
C TYR A 111 5.85 -5.50 -10.08
N SER A 112 6.81 -5.57 -11.00
CA SER A 112 6.54 -5.52 -12.44
C SER A 112 5.67 -6.67 -12.94
N CYS A 113 5.68 -7.83 -12.27
CA CYS A 113 4.82 -8.97 -12.60
C CYS A 113 3.44 -8.79 -12.00
N PHE A 114 3.36 -8.33 -10.74
CA PHE A 114 2.11 -8.03 -10.05
C PHE A 114 1.27 -6.99 -10.81
N GLU A 115 1.90 -5.94 -11.33
CA GLU A 115 1.27 -4.90 -12.17
C GLU A 115 0.68 -5.44 -13.48
N GLN A 116 1.19 -6.57 -13.97
CA GLN A 116 0.73 -7.19 -15.22
C GLN A 116 -0.46 -8.12 -15.03
N ILE A 117 -0.94 -8.33 -13.79
CA ILE A 117 -2.12 -9.14 -13.49
C ILE A 117 -3.34 -8.23 -13.48
N PRO A 118 -4.23 -8.27 -14.49
CA PRO A 118 -5.39 -7.40 -14.52
C PRO A 118 -6.45 -7.85 -13.52
N LEU A 119 -7.24 -6.90 -13.02
CA LEU A 119 -8.52 -7.17 -12.39
C LEU A 119 -9.59 -7.48 -13.45
N SER A 120 -10.58 -8.26 -13.05
CA SER A 120 -11.69 -8.65 -13.91
C SER A 120 -12.52 -7.43 -14.34
N LYS A 121 -13.12 -7.51 -15.54
CA LYS A 121 -14.10 -6.49 -15.98
C LYS A 121 -15.27 -6.39 -14.99
N GLY A 122 -15.67 -7.52 -14.39
CA GLY A 122 -16.72 -7.57 -13.37
C GLY A 122 -16.38 -6.76 -12.10
N TYR A 123 -15.12 -6.73 -11.67
CA TYR A 123 -14.69 -5.86 -10.57
C TYR A 123 -14.96 -4.39 -10.88
N TYR A 124 -14.50 -3.91 -12.05
CA TYR A 124 -14.70 -2.51 -12.45
C TYR A 124 -16.17 -2.17 -12.67
N GLN A 125 -16.98 -3.11 -13.16
CA GLN A 125 -18.41 -2.93 -13.29
C GLN A 125 -19.06 -2.72 -11.91
N ASN A 126 -18.72 -3.56 -10.93
CA ASN A 126 -19.22 -3.42 -9.56
C ASN A 126 -18.78 -2.10 -8.93
N LEU A 127 -17.53 -1.68 -9.15
CA LEU A 127 -17.03 -0.39 -8.67
C LEU A 127 -17.86 0.78 -9.21
N LEU A 128 -18.14 0.80 -10.51
CA LEU A 128 -18.95 1.84 -11.14
C LEU A 128 -20.42 1.81 -10.69
N ILE A 129 -20.98 0.62 -10.45
CA ILE A 129 -22.33 0.46 -9.89
C ILE A 129 -22.38 1.04 -8.46
N ASP A 130 -21.40 0.72 -7.63
CA ASP A 130 -21.31 1.22 -6.25
C ASP A 130 -21.15 2.76 -6.25
N GLU A 131 -20.35 3.30 -7.16
CA GLU A 131 -20.22 4.75 -7.34
C GLU A 131 -21.53 5.40 -7.81
N GLN A 132 -22.26 4.77 -8.74
CA GLN A 132 -23.57 5.25 -9.19
C GLN A 132 -24.58 5.32 -8.05
N LYS A 133 -24.63 4.29 -7.19
CA LYS A 133 -25.48 4.28 -5.98
C LYS A 133 -25.11 5.42 -5.04
N HIS A 134 -23.83 5.60 -4.78
CA HIS A 134 -23.36 6.67 -3.91
C HIS A 134 -23.72 8.08 -4.43
N ILE A 135 -23.61 8.30 -5.75
CA ILE A 135 -24.04 9.56 -6.38
C ILE A 135 -25.54 9.79 -6.20
N ALA A 136 -26.36 8.74 -6.37
CA ALA A 136 -27.81 8.82 -6.20
C ALA A 136 -28.20 9.17 -4.75
N GLU A 137 -27.53 8.58 -3.76
CA GLU A 137 -27.73 8.89 -2.33
C GLU A 137 -27.42 10.36 -2.01
N ILE A 138 -26.30 10.89 -2.53
CA ILE A 138 -25.93 12.31 -2.34
C ILE A 138 -26.97 13.23 -2.99
N ALA A 139 -27.44 12.89 -4.20
CA ALA A 139 -28.44 13.68 -4.91
C ALA A 139 -29.77 13.72 -4.15
N GLY A 140 -30.19 12.58 -3.57
CA GLY A 140 -31.38 12.47 -2.73
C GLY A 140 -31.27 13.31 -1.45
N LYS A 141 -30.15 13.25 -0.73
CA LYS A 141 -29.94 14.03 0.50
C LYS A 141 -29.94 15.55 0.28
N LYS A 142 -29.51 16.03 -0.88
CA LYS A 142 -29.38 17.47 -1.18
C LYS A 142 -30.62 18.09 -1.83
N ASN A 143 -31.67 17.33 -2.14
CA ASN A 143 -32.86 17.75 -2.90
C ASN A 143 -32.55 18.49 -4.23
N LYS A 144 -31.30 18.45 -4.71
CA LYS A 144 -30.86 19.06 -5.97
C LYS A 144 -29.49 18.51 -6.36
N ALA A 145 -29.42 17.86 -7.53
CA ALA A 145 -28.14 17.49 -8.12
C ALA A 145 -27.42 18.73 -8.64
N THR A 146 -26.23 19.01 -8.11
CA THR A 146 -25.35 20.08 -8.64
C THR A 146 -24.92 19.73 -10.06
N SER A 147 -24.54 20.73 -10.86
CA SER A 147 -24.01 20.51 -12.22
C SER A 147 -22.82 19.52 -12.23
N ARG A 148 -21.95 19.59 -11.22
CA ARG A 148 -20.83 18.65 -11.04
C ARG A 148 -21.28 17.22 -10.78
N LEU A 149 -22.29 17.03 -9.92
CA LEU A 149 -22.85 15.69 -9.66
C LEU A 149 -23.49 15.09 -10.91
N LYS A 150 -24.21 15.89 -11.70
CA LYS A 150 -24.80 15.43 -12.98
C LYS A 150 -23.73 14.98 -13.97
N LYS A 151 -22.68 15.79 -14.17
CA LYS A 151 -21.55 15.41 -15.03
C LYS A 151 -20.88 14.13 -14.57
N LYS A 152 -20.72 13.96 -13.26
CA LYS A 152 -20.15 12.73 -12.68
C LYS A 152 -21.06 11.52 -12.93
N GLN A 153 -22.36 11.67 -12.75
CA GLN A 153 -23.35 10.63 -13.06
C GLN A 153 -23.32 10.21 -14.54
N GLU A 154 -23.26 11.18 -15.46
CA GLU A 154 -23.13 10.94 -16.89
C GLU A 154 -21.84 10.19 -17.24
N ALA A 155 -20.71 10.60 -16.63
CA ALA A 155 -19.42 9.93 -16.83
C ALA A 155 -19.43 8.47 -16.37
N VAL A 156 -19.99 8.20 -15.18
CA VAL A 156 -20.12 6.83 -14.64
C VAL A 156 -21.06 5.99 -15.51
N SER A 157 -22.19 6.55 -15.95
CA SER A 157 -23.14 5.85 -16.84
C SER A 157 -22.51 5.52 -18.19
N LYS A 158 -21.70 6.43 -18.73
CA LYS A 158 -20.97 6.21 -19.98
C LYS A 158 -19.92 5.10 -19.81
N ALA A 159 -19.12 5.16 -18.75
CA ALA A 159 -18.11 4.14 -18.45
C ALA A 159 -18.73 2.75 -18.26
N LEU A 160 -19.89 2.65 -17.58
CA LEU A 160 -20.64 1.40 -17.46
C LEU A 160 -21.08 0.85 -18.81
N SER A 161 -21.61 1.70 -19.68
CA SER A 161 -22.05 1.28 -21.03
C SER A 161 -20.87 0.84 -21.90
N GLU A 162 -19.73 1.51 -21.82
CA GLU A 162 -18.52 1.12 -22.55
C GLU A 162 -17.98 -0.22 -22.04
N LEU A 163 -17.96 -0.40 -20.72
CA LEU A 163 -17.50 -1.64 -20.10
C LEU A 163 -18.43 -2.82 -20.40
N SER A 164 -19.76 -2.60 -20.42
CA SER A 164 -20.71 -3.66 -20.76
C SER A 164 -20.53 -4.14 -22.21
N VAL A 165 -20.29 -3.22 -23.16
CA VAL A 165 -19.99 -3.60 -24.55
C VAL A 165 -18.66 -4.35 -24.62
N ALA A 166 -17.65 -3.91 -23.88
CA ALA A 166 -16.36 -4.61 -23.84
C ALA A 166 -16.45 -5.97 -23.15
N MET A 167 -17.42 -6.24 -22.27
CA MET A 167 -17.59 -7.56 -21.64
C MET A 167 -18.02 -8.65 -22.64
N ASP A 168 -18.66 -8.27 -23.74
CA ASP A 168 -19.02 -9.21 -24.81
C ASP A 168 -17.77 -9.74 -25.57
N ASP A 169 -16.63 -9.05 -25.45
CA ASP A 169 -15.33 -9.56 -25.88
C ASP A 169 -14.76 -10.55 -24.84
N LEU A 170 -14.95 -11.84 -25.16
CA LEU A 170 -14.58 -13.11 -24.51
C LEU A 170 -13.08 -13.27 -24.14
N TYR A 171 -12.47 -12.31 -23.43
CA TYR A 171 -11.17 -12.59 -22.80
C TYR A 171 -11.37 -13.54 -21.62
N ASN A 172 -11.03 -14.82 -21.82
CA ASN A 172 -11.13 -15.92 -20.86
C ASN A 172 -9.82 -16.20 -20.09
N GLY A 173 -8.94 -15.20 -19.95
CA GLY A 173 -7.71 -15.37 -19.17
C GLY A 173 -7.97 -15.33 -17.66
N VAL A 174 -6.96 -15.73 -16.88
CA VAL A 174 -7.02 -15.67 -15.41
C VAL A 174 -6.80 -14.22 -14.93
N TYR A 175 -7.74 -13.70 -14.14
CA TYR A 175 -7.65 -12.39 -13.51
C TYR A 175 -7.12 -12.48 -12.08
N PHE A 176 -6.72 -11.34 -11.50
CA PHE A 176 -6.29 -11.28 -10.10
C PHE A 176 -7.37 -11.80 -9.14
N ASP A 177 -8.63 -11.57 -9.47
CA ASP A 177 -9.83 -11.99 -8.71
C ASP A 177 -9.95 -13.50 -8.58
N ASP A 178 -9.48 -14.21 -9.59
CA ASP A 178 -9.54 -15.66 -9.70
C ASP A 178 -8.43 -16.34 -8.90
N LEU A 179 -7.33 -15.62 -8.62
CA LEU A 179 -6.16 -16.19 -7.95
C LEU A 179 -6.45 -16.67 -6.52
N GLY A 180 -7.50 -16.13 -5.89
CA GLY A 180 -7.89 -16.48 -4.53
C GLY A 180 -6.93 -15.97 -3.46
N ILE A 181 -6.26 -14.84 -3.71
CA ILE A 181 -5.35 -14.24 -2.72
C ILE A 181 -6.14 -13.71 -1.52
N THR A 182 -5.81 -14.22 -0.33
CA THR A 182 -6.45 -13.81 0.94
C THR A 182 -5.62 -12.83 1.76
N ARG A 183 -4.30 -12.83 1.59
CA ARG A 183 -3.38 -11.89 2.26
C ARG A 183 -2.35 -11.35 1.29
N LEU A 184 -2.13 -10.04 1.38
CA LEU A 184 -1.14 -9.31 0.61
C LEU A 184 -0.12 -8.67 1.55
N PHE A 185 1.13 -9.04 1.36
CA PHE A 185 2.29 -8.43 2.01
C PHE A 185 3.02 -7.61 0.95
N VAL A 186 3.18 -6.30 1.16
CA VAL A 186 3.86 -5.41 0.22
C VAL A 186 5.12 -4.88 0.87
N ASP A 187 6.26 -5.32 0.38
CA ASP A 187 7.55 -4.75 0.78
C ASP A 187 7.76 -3.39 0.12
N GLU A 188 8.62 -2.55 0.69
CA GLU A 188 8.87 -1.16 0.28
C GLU A 188 7.63 -0.39 -0.20
N ALA A 189 6.58 -0.42 0.62
CA ALA A 189 5.26 0.16 0.34
C ALA A 189 5.27 1.67 0.04
N HIS A 190 6.34 2.39 0.39
CA HIS A 190 6.51 3.81 0.03
C HIS A 190 6.45 4.05 -1.50
N ASN A 191 6.70 3.02 -2.32
CA ASN A 191 6.59 3.07 -3.78
C ASN A 191 5.14 3.14 -4.30
N PHE A 192 4.14 2.93 -3.44
CA PHE A 192 2.72 2.85 -3.82
C PHE A 192 1.85 3.97 -3.20
N LYS A 193 2.48 5.08 -2.76
CA LYS A 193 1.79 6.21 -2.09
C LYS A 193 1.16 7.24 -3.03
N ASN A 194 1.43 7.17 -4.33
CA ASN A 194 0.94 8.14 -5.32
C ASN A 194 -0.40 7.70 -5.95
N VAL A 195 -1.40 7.43 -5.12
CA VAL A 195 -2.74 6.97 -5.54
C VAL A 195 -3.59 8.18 -5.96
N PRO A 196 -4.33 8.13 -7.08
CA PRO A 196 -5.25 9.20 -7.46
C PRO A 196 -6.36 9.44 -6.43
N PHE A 197 -6.77 10.70 -6.26
CA PHE A 197 -7.91 11.07 -5.43
C PHE A 197 -8.55 12.38 -5.90
N GLU A 198 -9.84 12.54 -5.59
CA GLU A 198 -10.55 13.78 -5.87
C GLU A 198 -10.34 14.79 -4.74
N THR A 199 -10.17 16.06 -5.11
CA THR A 199 -10.15 17.19 -4.18
C THR A 199 -10.74 18.44 -4.85
N LYS A 200 -11.30 19.34 -4.04
CA LYS A 200 -11.69 20.71 -4.46
C LYS A 200 -10.57 21.71 -4.19
N THR A 201 -9.53 21.29 -3.49
CA THR A 201 -8.40 22.13 -3.15
C THR A 201 -7.58 22.41 -4.42
N ASN A 202 -7.58 23.67 -4.82
CA ASN A 202 -6.79 24.17 -5.95
C ASN A 202 -5.63 25.01 -5.41
N ASN A 203 -4.55 25.13 -6.17
CA ASN A 203 -3.41 26.03 -5.89
C ASN A 203 -2.67 25.76 -4.56
N VAL A 204 -2.70 24.52 -4.07
CA VAL A 204 -1.86 24.09 -2.94
C VAL A 204 -0.73 23.22 -3.48
N LEU A 205 0.51 23.63 -3.22
CA LEU A 205 1.70 22.92 -3.66
C LEU A 205 1.92 21.65 -2.83
N GLY A 206 2.61 20.66 -3.42
CA GLY A 206 2.93 19.40 -2.74
C GLY A 206 1.78 18.38 -2.69
N ILE A 207 0.72 18.61 -3.47
CA ILE A 207 -0.40 17.68 -3.65
C ILE A 207 -0.40 17.21 -5.10
N ASN A 208 -0.35 15.90 -5.30
CA ASN A 208 -0.49 15.29 -6.61
C ASN A 208 -1.78 14.45 -6.67
N SER A 209 -2.90 15.06 -7.05
CA SER A 209 -4.20 14.39 -7.10
C SER A 209 -4.37 13.44 -8.30
N SER A 210 -3.58 13.63 -9.37
CA SER A 210 -3.65 12.77 -10.56
C SER A 210 -3.09 11.38 -10.31
N GLY A 211 -2.18 11.24 -9.33
CA GLY A 211 -1.61 9.97 -8.92
C GLY A 211 -0.85 9.24 -10.04
N SER A 212 -0.77 7.92 -9.93
CA SER A 212 -0.22 7.03 -10.95
C SER A 212 -1.09 5.80 -11.14
N LYS A 213 -1.14 5.27 -12.37
CA LYS A 213 -1.88 4.05 -12.70
C LYS A 213 -1.40 2.85 -11.88
N ARG A 214 -0.09 2.74 -11.65
CA ARG A 214 0.52 1.69 -10.81
C ARG A 214 -0.02 1.70 -9.38
N CYS A 215 -0.14 2.88 -8.76
CA CYS A 215 -0.67 2.98 -7.39
C CYS A 215 -2.18 2.76 -7.36
N GLN A 216 -2.91 3.19 -8.39
CA GLN A 216 -4.34 2.89 -8.52
C GLN A 216 -4.57 1.37 -8.63
N ASP A 217 -3.81 0.67 -9.47
CA ASP A 217 -3.87 -0.79 -9.62
C ASP A 217 -3.60 -1.53 -8.29
N MET A 218 -2.58 -1.09 -7.53
CA MET A 218 -2.32 -1.62 -6.19
C MET A 218 -3.51 -1.39 -5.25
N MET A 219 -4.06 -0.18 -5.20
CA MET A 219 -5.22 0.16 -4.36
C MET A 219 -6.45 -0.67 -4.73
N ASP A 220 -6.72 -0.87 -6.02
CA ASP A 220 -7.85 -1.67 -6.47
C ASP A 220 -7.71 -3.15 -6.07
N LYS A 221 -6.50 -3.71 -6.19
CA LYS A 221 -6.21 -5.09 -5.74
C LYS A 221 -6.32 -5.23 -4.23
N VAL A 222 -5.83 -4.24 -3.47
CA VAL A 222 -6.01 -4.15 -2.01
C VAL A 222 -7.49 -4.13 -1.65
N HIS A 223 -8.28 -3.25 -2.25
CA HIS A 223 -9.71 -3.17 -1.98
C HIS A 223 -10.46 -4.46 -2.34
N MET A 224 -10.07 -5.16 -3.42
CA MET A 224 -10.68 -6.44 -3.73
C MET A 224 -10.41 -7.49 -2.66
N ILE A 225 -9.18 -7.59 -2.16
CA ILE A 225 -8.81 -8.50 -1.07
C ILE A 225 -9.60 -8.13 0.20
N GLN A 226 -9.62 -6.85 0.56
CA GLN A 226 -10.33 -6.36 1.74
C GLN A 226 -11.83 -6.61 1.64
N LYS A 227 -12.46 -6.36 0.50
CA LYS A 227 -13.90 -6.61 0.28
C LYS A 227 -14.26 -8.08 0.45
N LYS A 228 -13.36 -9.00 0.07
CA LYS A 228 -13.54 -10.45 0.26
C LYS A 228 -13.25 -10.92 1.69
N ASN A 229 -12.53 -10.13 2.49
CA ASN A 229 -12.04 -10.51 3.82
C ASN A 229 -12.47 -9.53 4.93
N ASP A 230 -13.70 -9.00 4.88
CA ASP A 230 -14.26 -8.10 5.90
C ASP A 230 -13.37 -6.90 6.27
N GLY A 231 -12.75 -6.28 5.25
CA GLY A 231 -11.85 -5.14 5.41
C GLY A 231 -10.41 -5.50 5.77
N LYS A 232 -10.07 -6.80 5.86
CA LYS A 232 -8.77 -7.31 6.32
C LYS A 232 -7.87 -7.75 5.16
N GLY A 233 -6.62 -8.01 5.48
CA GLY A 233 -5.75 -8.84 4.66
C GLY A 233 -4.55 -8.15 4.03
N VAL A 234 -4.22 -6.93 4.48
CA VAL A 234 -3.10 -6.18 3.91
C VAL A 234 -2.05 -5.83 4.96
N VAL A 235 -0.80 -6.13 4.64
CA VAL A 235 0.38 -5.71 5.40
C VAL A 235 1.27 -4.89 4.48
N LEU A 236 1.48 -3.63 4.82
CA LEU A 236 2.41 -2.76 4.12
C LEU A 236 3.68 -2.61 4.95
N ALA A 237 4.84 -2.88 4.37
CA ALA A 237 6.12 -2.81 5.04
C ALA A 237 6.99 -1.71 4.41
N THR A 238 7.47 -0.77 5.23
CA THR A 238 8.38 0.28 4.74
C THR A 238 9.07 1.01 5.90
N GLY A 239 10.33 1.39 5.74
CA GLY A 239 11.01 2.27 6.71
C GLY A 239 10.61 3.73 6.62
N THR A 240 9.91 4.14 5.56
CA THR A 240 9.61 5.55 5.26
C THR A 240 8.12 5.74 4.92
N PRO A 241 7.21 5.43 5.86
CA PRO A 241 5.76 5.46 5.57
C PRO A 241 5.28 6.86 5.18
N ILE A 242 5.86 7.90 5.80
CA ILE A 242 5.54 9.31 5.55
C ILE A 242 6.85 9.99 5.17
N THR A 243 6.96 10.50 3.93
CA THR A 243 8.23 11.06 3.44
C THR A 243 8.20 12.55 3.16
N ASN A 244 7.05 13.19 2.90
CA ASN A 244 6.87 14.66 2.83
C ASN A 244 5.48 15.09 2.31
N SER A 245 4.37 14.49 2.76
CA SER A 245 3.05 15.04 2.47
C SER A 245 1.99 14.53 3.44
N ILE A 246 1.06 15.41 3.80
CA ILE A 246 -0.27 15.10 4.34
C ILE A 246 -0.97 14.01 3.49
N THR A 247 -0.69 14.01 2.18
CA THR A 247 -1.19 13.00 1.25
C THR A 247 -0.69 11.60 1.60
N ASP A 248 0.58 11.43 2.04
CA ASP A 248 1.12 10.10 2.36
C ASP A 248 0.33 9.46 3.51
N ALA A 249 0.08 10.24 4.58
CA ALA A 249 -0.70 9.78 5.71
C ALA A 249 -2.12 9.37 5.28
N TYR A 250 -2.79 10.24 4.52
CA TYR A 250 -4.13 9.94 3.99
C TYR A 250 -4.15 8.67 3.13
N ILE A 251 -3.20 8.51 2.20
CA ILE A 251 -3.14 7.33 1.34
C ILE A 251 -2.84 6.05 2.13
N MET A 252 -1.95 6.09 3.13
CA MET A 252 -1.71 4.95 4.02
C MET A 252 -2.98 4.54 4.78
N GLN A 253 -3.74 5.52 5.28
CA GLN A 253 -5.02 5.23 5.92
C GLN A 253 -6.06 4.71 4.93
N ARG A 254 -6.07 5.16 3.68
CA ARG A 254 -6.94 4.56 2.65
C ARG A 254 -6.60 3.08 2.41
N TYR A 255 -5.32 2.73 2.37
CA TYR A 255 -4.91 1.34 2.23
C TYR A 255 -5.31 0.47 3.42
N LEU A 256 -5.20 0.99 4.64
CA LEU A 256 -5.20 0.13 5.84
C LEU A 256 -6.39 0.35 6.78
N GLN A 257 -7.09 1.48 6.65
CA GLN A 257 -8.12 1.97 7.57
C GLN A 257 -9.35 2.50 6.83
N SER A 258 -9.66 1.95 5.66
CA SER A 258 -10.80 2.38 4.84
C SER A 258 -12.13 2.27 5.61
N GLY A 259 -12.30 1.25 6.46
CA GLY A 259 -13.50 1.13 7.30
C GLY A 259 -13.63 2.26 8.32
N GLU A 260 -12.56 2.53 9.06
CA GLU A 260 -12.49 3.56 10.10
C GLU A 260 -12.70 4.96 9.52
N LEU A 261 -12.04 5.26 8.39
CA LEU A 261 -12.24 6.52 7.67
C LEU A 261 -13.70 6.69 7.24
N SER A 262 -14.43 5.60 6.96
CA SER A 262 -15.85 5.66 6.59
C SER A 262 -16.74 5.97 7.78
N MET A 263 -16.46 5.35 8.93
CA MET A 263 -17.19 5.62 10.18
C MET A 263 -17.02 7.07 10.66
N LEU A 264 -15.87 7.68 10.38
CA LEU A 264 -15.54 9.06 10.76
C LEU A 264 -15.94 10.11 9.70
N ASP A 265 -16.51 9.71 8.56
CA ASP A 265 -16.80 10.58 7.41
C ASP A 265 -15.55 11.28 6.82
N LEU A 266 -14.41 10.59 6.88
CA LEU A 266 -13.08 11.06 6.44
C LEU A 266 -12.60 10.37 5.15
N GLN A 267 -13.53 9.77 4.39
CA GLN A 267 -13.25 9.09 3.11
C GLN A 267 -12.81 10.02 1.98
N SER A 268 -13.16 11.30 2.06
CA SER A 268 -12.76 12.28 1.07
C SER A 268 -11.50 13.00 1.54
N PHE A 269 -10.58 13.28 0.62
CA PHE A 269 -9.36 14.00 0.95
C PHE A 269 -9.69 15.37 1.56
N ASP A 270 -10.71 16.06 1.04
CA ASP A 270 -11.16 17.37 1.54
C ASP A 270 -11.69 17.30 2.99
N SER A 271 -12.43 16.25 3.35
CA SER A 271 -12.87 16.02 4.74
C SER A 271 -11.67 15.73 5.64
N TRP A 272 -10.74 14.91 5.15
CA TRP A 272 -9.55 14.50 5.89
C TRP A 272 -8.64 15.69 6.22
N ILE A 273 -8.31 16.52 5.22
CA ILE A 273 -7.52 17.74 5.44
C ILE A 273 -8.26 18.75 6.32
N GLY A 274 -9.59 18.80 6.25
CA GLY A 274 -10.39 19.67 7.13
C GLY A 274 -10.26 19.30 8.61
N MET A 275 -10.02 18.02 8.90
CA MET A 275 -9.83 17.52 10.27
C MET A 275 -8.37 17.61 10.72
N PHE A 276 -7.43 17.23 9.85
CA PHE A 276 -6.04 16.96 10.27
C PHE A 276 -4.99 17.88 9.67
N ALA A 277 -5.35 18.83 8.81
CA ALA A 277 -4.38 19.64 8.09
C ALA A 277 -4.64 21.14 8.18
N GLU A 278 -3.57 21.91 8.26
CA GLU A 278 -3.62 23.37 8.19
C GLU A 278 -2.90 23.88 6.95
N ARG A 279 -3.52 24.85 6.26
CA ARG A 279 -2.90 25.55 5.13
C ARG A 279 -2.04 26.68 5.62
N VAL A 280 -0.80 26.69 5.18
CA VAL A 280 0.16 27.76 5.43
C VAL A 280 0.51 28.39 4.09
N THR A 281 0.43 29.72 4.02
CA THR A 281 0.82 30.50 2.85
C THR A 281 2.02 31.35 3.21
N GLU A 282 3.14 31.10 2.55
CA GLU A 282 4.41 31.78 2.80
C GLU A 282 4.95 32.40 1.50
N PHE A 283 5.81 33.41 1.65
CA PHE A 283 6.56 33.97 0.54
C PHE A 283 7.74 33.05 0.21
N GLU A 284 7.85 32.68 -1.07
CA GLU A 284 8.98 31.92 -1.57
C GLU A 284 9.60 32.60 -2.77
N VAL A 285 10.91 32.41 -2.94
CA VAL A 285 11.63 32.83 -4.14
C VAL A 285 11.11 32.01 -5.32
N ASP A 286 10.70 32.69 -6.39
CA ASP A 286 10.23 32.03 -7.61
C ASP A 286 11.39 31.35 -8.35
N VAL A 287 11.08 30.48 -9.31
CA VAL A 287 12.05 29.66 -10.04
C VAL A 287 13.07 30.52 -10.80
N ASP A 288 12.71 31.75 -11.12
CA ASP A 288 13.57 32.75 -11.78
C ASP A 288 14.54 33.46 -10.83
N THR A 289 14.50 33.16 -9.52
CA THR A 289 15.31 33.73 -8.43
C THR A 289 15.22 35.26 -8.28
N SER A 290 14.33 35.90 -9.02
CA SER A 290 14.26 37.36 -9.16
C SER A 290 12.98 37.93 -8.55
N THR A 291 11.96 37.10 -8.38
CA THR A 291 10.67 37.50 -7.83
C THR A 291 10.26 36.61 -6.65
N TYR A 292 9.35 37.12 -5.81
CA TYR A 292 8.73 36.35 -4.74
C TYR A 292 7.31 35.97 -5.16
N ARG A 293 6.91 34.74 -4.86
CA ARG A 293 5.54 34.25 -5.04
C ARG A 293 4.95 33.79 -3.72
N LEU A 294 3.63 33.91 -3.58
CA LEU A 294 2.92 33.28 -2.48
C LEU A 294 2.74 31.79 -2.78
N ALA A 295 3.20 30.96 -1.87
CA ALA A 295 3.18 29.52 -1.97
C ALA A 295 2.34 28.94 -0.83
N THR A 296 1.20 28.33 -1.17
CA THR A 296 0.33 27.69 -0.16
C THR A 296 0.63 26.20 -0.10
N ARG A 297 0.88 25.67 1.10
CA ARG A 297 1.11 24.26 1.37
C ARG A 297 0.33 23.78 2.58
N PHE A 298 0.10 22.48 2.61
CA PHE A 298 -0.27 21.77 3.83
C PHE A 298 0.99 21.47 4.64
N ALA A 299 1.42 22.45 5.44
CA ALA A 299 2.71 22.39 6.14
C ALA A 299 2.61 21.87 7.58
N LYS A 300 1.40 21.87 8.17
CA LYS A 300 1.18 21.46 9.56
C LYS A 300 0.00 20.50 9.66
N PHE A 301 0.14 19.54 10.56
CA PHE A 301 -0.99 18.74 11.03
C PHE A 301 -1.71 19.48 12.16
N HIS A 302 -3.03 19.38 12.15
CA HIS A 302 -3.93 19.77 13.24
C HIS A 302 -4.53 18.49 13.85
N ASN A 303 -5.04 18.53 15.09
CA ASN A 303 -5.57 17.34 15.79
C ASN A 303 -4.58 16.15 15.79
N LEU A 304 -3.31 16.45 16.11
CA LEU A 304 -2.22 15.46 16.14
C LEU A 304 -2.52 14.27 17.06
N PRO A 305 -3.05 14.44 18.29
CA PRO A 305 -3.36 13.31 19.16
C PRO A 305 -4.32 12.31 18.50
N GLU A 306 -5.38 12.80 17.85
CA GLU A 306 -6.37 11.98 17.15
C GLU A 306 -5.75 11.29 15.93
N LEU A 307 -4.96 12.02 15.12
CA LEU A 307 -4.28 11.45 13.97
C LEU A 307 -3.28 10.37 14.39
N THR A 308 -2.49 10.62 15.44
CA THR A 308 -1.54 9.65 15.98
C THR A 308 -2.27 8.44 16.55
N SER A 309 -3.40 8.62 17.24
CA SER A 309 -4.21 7.51 17.74
C SER A 309 -4.74 6.64 16.59
N LEU A 310 -5.22 7.24 15.51
CA LEU A 310 -5.66 6.50 14.34
C LEU A 310 -4.50 5.76 13.66
N LEU A 311 -3.38 6.43 13.41
CA LEU A 311 -2.24 5.79 12.73
C LEU A 311 -1.61 4.68 13.57
N SER A 312 -1.45 4.88 14.88
CA SER A 312 -0.85 3.88 15.78
C SER A 312 -1.72 2.63 15.99
N SER A 313 -3.03 2.72 15.74
CA SER A 313 -3.91 1.55 15.80
C SER A 313 -3.58 0.55 14.69
N VAL A 314 -2.98 1.01 13.59
CA VAL A 314 -2.64 0.17 12.42
C VAL A 314 -1.13 0.01 12.22
N ALA A 315 -0.32 0.91 12.78
CA ALA A 315 1.12 0.93 12.58
C ALA A 315 1.91 0.28 13.72
N ASP A 316 2.96 -0.45 13.34
CA ASP A 316 4.02 -0.93 14.22
C ASP A 316 5.30 -0.18 13.90
N PHE A 317 5.85 0.54 14.87
CA PHE A 317 7.06 1.34 14.68
C PHE A 317 8.24 0.68 15.39
N HIS A 318 9.34 0.53 14.67
CA HIS A 318 10.60 0.11 15.27
C HIS A 318 11.76 0.82 14.61
N GLN A 319 12.51 1.56 15.42
CA GLN A 319 13.73 2.24 15.01
C GLN A 319 14.93 1.40 15.42
N VAL A 320 15.87 1.18 14.51
CA VAL A 320 17.14 0.52 14.86
C VAL A 320 18.00 1.54 15.60
N ASP A 321 18.46 1.17 16.80
CA ASP A 321 19.35 2.02 17.57
C ASP A 321 20.73 2.08 16.89
N GLU A 322 21.01 3.16 16.16
CA GLU A 322 22.30 3.38 15.48
C GLU A 322 23.49 3.37 16.45
N SER A 323 23.27 3.58 17.76
CA SER A 323 24.36 3.51 18.75
C SER A 323 24.84 2.08 19.04
N THR A 324 24.05 1.06 18.69
CA THR A 324 24.39 -0.35 18.88
C THR A 324 25.31 -0.88 17.78
N GLY A 325 26.46 -0.25 17.58
CA GLY A 325 27.44 -0.69 16.57
C GLY A 325 28.42 0.38 16.10
N ILE A 326 28.20 1.64 16.47
CA ILE A 326 29.21 2.69 16.28
C ILE A 326 30.32 2.43 17.32
N PRO A 327 31.58 2.22 16.90
CA PRO A 327 32.68 2.16 17.86
C PRO A 327 32.69 3.46 18.65
N ALA A 328 32.78 3.36 19.98
CA ALA A 328 32.90 4.52 20.83
C ALA A 328 34.05 5.40 20.30
N PHE A 329 33.72 6.62 19.88
CA PHE A 329 34.72 7.56 19.40
C PHE A 329 35.60 7.98 20.58
N ASP A 330 36.83 7.47 20.65
CA ASP A 330 37.78 7.74 21.75
C ASP A 330 38.66 8.98 21.51
N GLY A 331 38.33 9.78 20.49
CA GLY A 331 39.02 11.02 20.15
C GLY A 331 39.80 10.95 18.84
N TYR A 332 40.60 11.98 18.57
CA TYR A 332 41.57 12.00 17.48
C TYR A 332 42.97 11.77 18.06
N ASN A 333 43.73 10.84 17.48
CA ASN A 333 45.18 10.75 17.71
C ASN A 333 45.90 11.56 16.64
N ASP A 334 46.40 12.74 16.99
CA ASP A 334 47.23 13.53 16.10
C ASP A 334 48.57 12.82 15.87
N ALA A 335 48.82 12.36 14.64
CA ALA A 335 50.11 11.85 14.22
C ALA A 335 50.86 12.93 13.42
N LEU A 336 51.98 13.41 13.96
CA LEU A 336 52.90 14.27 13.22
C LEU A 336 53.61 13.45 12.14
N VAL A 337 53.17 13.59 10.90
CA VAL A 337 53.86 13.03 9.74
C VAL A 337 55.03 13.96 9.39
N SER A 338 56.26 13.51 9.63
CA SER A 338 57.47 14.24 9.20
C SER A 338 57.50 14.34 7.69
N LYS A 339 57.65 15.56 7.15
CA LYS A 339 57.83 15.80 5.72
C LYS A 339 59.13 15.13 5.25
N THR A 340 59.01 14.23 4.26
CA THR A 340 60.11 13.76 3.41
C THR A 340 60.77 14.91 2.67
#